data_AF-A0A6I8LY32-F1
#
_entry.id   AF-A0A6I8LY32-F1
#
_cell.length_a   1.000
_cell.length_b   1.000
_cell.length_c   1.000
_cell.angle_alpha   90.00
_cell.angle_beta   90.00
_cell.angle_gamma   90.00
#
_symmetry.space_group_name_H-M   'P 1'
#
loop_
_entity.id
_entity.type
_entity.pdbx_description
1 polymer ?
#
loop_
_entity_poly.entity_id
_entity_poly.type
_entity_poly.pdbx_seq_one_letter_code
_entity_poly.pdbx_strand_id
1 'polypeptide(L)'
;MRLFFVPLLAAALVVVPGPAASAAQVRVTSLSALQSAMDKANPGDTIVLADGSYSAGSTLSIKRSGTSAAPVTVAAEHTGQATITGSKTFAFASGVSNVVLRGFKFRGSAKLSVPAGAPGNRLTRNDFQLSTDGNWVTVSGDDTVVDRNVFQNRTTQGVFLQILGPSGAMAKHVHVHHNYFYNHQFSGSNGGESIRLGLSDHQSYTANALIENNLFEKADGDSEAISVKSSDNVVRYNTIRDSKGYIVLRHGNRSVVEGNVLFGSGIRFHGNDHKIVNNYVANSGDRAIVFGSGDEADSGPTSKLHDRPDRVTVAYNTVLGSKSVIDGDGGDFKPKDCVVADNIVKGTSGPLVTLPGGSTVKYEGNITFGGSAGIPSRSVDPKLVKDAAGLYRLASGSPAIDAGVGSYPFAAKDFDLQSRSGAFDVGADEFLAGATRVPLTKADVGPAAP
;
A
#
# COMPACT_ATOMS: atom_id res chain seq x y z
N MET A 1 -1.08 -44.89 -64.78
CA MET A 1 -0.43 -43.89 -63.90
C MET A 1 -0.59 -44.36 -62.46
N ARG A 2 0.42 -45.04 -61.89
CA ARG A 2 0.40 -45.58 -60.52
C ARG A 2 1.30 -44.70 -59.66
N LEU A 3 0.71 -43.94 -58.73
CA LEU A 3 1.45 -43.17 -57.72
C LEU A 3 1.93 -44.12 -56.61
N PHE A 4 3.23 -44.08 -56.32
CA PHE A 4 3.83 -44.72 -55.15
C PHE A 4 3.80 -43.74 -53.97
N PHE A 5 3.16 -44.14 -52.87
CA PHE A 5 3.23 -43.46 -51.58
C PHE A 5 4.47 -43.97 -50.82
N VAL A 6 5.38 -43.06 -50.47
CA VAL A 6 6.51 -43.33 -49.56
C VAL A 6 6.10 -42.82 -48.17
N PRO A 7 6.10 -43.66 -47.12
CA PRO A 7 5.79 -43.19 -45.77
C PRO A 7 7.02 -42.50 -45.16
N LEU A 8 6.84 -41.25 -44.72
CA LEU A 8 7.84 -40.48 -43.99
C LEU A 8 7.82 -40.93 -42.52
N LEU A 9 8.89 -41.55 -42.04
CA LEU A 9 9.05 -41.95 -40.64
C LEU A 9 9.47 -40.71 -39.82
N ALA A 10 8.55 -40.13 -39.04
CA ALA A 10 8.87 -39.05 -38.10
C ALA A 10 9.47 -39.65 -36.82
N ALA A 11 10.76 -39.40 -36.58
CA ALA A 11 11.42 -39.76 -35.33
C ALA A 11 10.96 -38.80 -34.22
N ALA A 12 10.16 -39.30 -33.28
CA ALA A 12 9.79 -38.57 -32.07
C ALA A 12 10.98 -38.50 -31.12
N LEU A 13 11.56 -37.31 -30.95
CA LEU A 13 12.59 -37.05 -29.96
C LEU A 13 11.95 -37.03 -28.57
N VAL A 14 12.05 -38.14 -27.84
CA VAL A 14 11.65 -38.22 -26.43
C VAL A 14 12.70 -37.48 -25.61
N VAL A 15 12.41 -36.23 -25.23
CA VAL A 15 13.21 -35.49 -24.26
C VAL A 15 12.89 -36.07 -22.88
N VAL A 16 13.78 -36.93 -22.38
CA VAL A 16 13.72 -37.41 -21.00
C VAL A 16 14.10 -36.24 -20.09
N PRO A 17 13.23 -35.78 -19.17
CA PRO A 17 13.61 -34.78 -18.19
C PRO A 17 14.77 -35.33 -17.35
N GLY A 18 15.91 -34.65 -17.35
CA GLY A 18 16.99 -34.95 -16.42
C GLY A 18 16.51 -34.83 -14.98
N PRO A 19 17.16 -35.51 -14.01
CA PRO A 19 16.82 -35.38 -12.61
C PRO A 19 16.85 -33.89 -12.22
N ALA A 20 15.76 -33.39 -11.65
CA ALA A 20 15.72 -32.04 -11.10
C ALA A 20 16.87 -31.93 -10.09
N ALA A 21 17.85 -31.06 -10.39
CA ALA A 21 18.93 -30.79 -9.46
C ALA A 21 18.30 -30.34 -8.14
N SER A 22 18.57 -31.07 -7.06
CA SER A 22 18.07 -30.72 -5.73
C SER A 22 18.54 -29.32 -5.38
N ALA A 23 17.61 -28.44 -4.99
CA ALA A 23 17.92 -27.10 -4.50
C ALA A 23 18.98 -27.20 -3.38
N ALA A 24 20.10 -26.50 -3.55
CA ALA A 24 21.17 -26.55 -2.57
C ALA A 24 20.89 -25.58 -1.42
N GLN A 25 21.09 -26.02 -0.18
CA GLN A 25 21.19 -25.13 0.97
C GLN A 25 22.67 -24.90 1.30
N VAL A 26 23.14 -23.66 1.11
CA VAL A 26 24.54 -23.28 1.32
C VAL A 26 24.64 -22.38 2.54
N ARG A 27 25.16 -22.92 3.64
CA ARG A 27 25.45 -22.14 4.85
C ARG A 27 26.81 -21.47 4.74
N VAL A 28 26.87 -20.17 5.03
CA VAL A 28 28.10 -19.36 5.01
C VAL A 28 28.26 -18.56 6.30
N THR A 29 29.50 -18.30 6.72
CA THR A 29 29.81 -17.61 7.99
C THR A 29 30.49 -16.26 7.81
N SER A 30 30.72 -15.82 6.57
CA SER A 30 31.38 -14.55 6.25
C SER A 30 30.80 -13.91 4.99
N LEU A 31 31.00 -12.59 4.83
CA LEU A 31 30.56 -11.86 3.63
C LEU A 31 31.29 -12.32 2.35
N SER A 32 32.55 -12.72 2.44
CA SER A 32 33.30 -13.24 1.28
C SER A 32 32.77 -14.60 0.82
N ALA A 33 32.41 -15.48 1.78
CA ALA A 33 31.77 -16.75 1.48
C ALA A 33 30.35 -16.54 0.93
N LEU A 34 29.59 -15.59 1.48
CA LEU A 34 28.28 -15.19 0.98
C LEU A 34 28.36 -14.72 -0.48
N GLN A 35 29.27 -13.81 -0.80
CA GLN A 35 29.47 -13.35 -2.18
C GLN A 35 29.83 -14.50 -3.11
N SER A 36 30.76 -15.38 -2.69
CA SER A 36 31.18 -16.54 -3.48
C SER A 36 30.03 -17.54 -3.73
N ALA A 37 29.13 -17.70 -2.77
CA ALA A 37 27.94 -18.53 -2.91
C ALA A 37 26.92 -17.88 -3.86
N MET A 38 26.67 -16.57 -3.73
CA MET A 38 25.75 -15.84 -4.61
C MET A 38 26.22 -15.86 -6.07
N ASP A 39 27.52 -15.79 -6.34
CA ASP A 39 28.08 -15.85 -7.69
C ASP A 39 27.88 -17.23 -8.36
N LYS A 40 27.68 -18.29 -7.56
CA LYS A 40 27.50 -19.68 -8.03
C LYS A 40 26.05 -20.17 -8.00
N ALA A 41 25.13 -19.38 -7.46
CA ALA A 41 23.74 -19.79 -7.25
C ALA A 41 23.02 -20.17 -8.54
N ASN A 42 22.25 -21.25 -8.47
CA ASN A 42 21.31 -21.69 -9.50
C ASN A 42 19.86 -21.47 -9.02
N PRO A 43 18.88 -21.38 -9.94
CA PRO A 43 17.47 -21.29 -9.56
C PRO A 43 17.08 -22.36 -8.53
N GLY A 44 16.44 -21.93 -7.44
CA GLY A 44 16.04 -22.77 -6.31
C GLY A 44 17.04 -22.80 -5.14
N ASP A 45 18.29 -22.40 -5.34
CA ASP A 45 19.29 -22.43 -4.27
C ASP A 45 18.94 -21.47 -3.13
N THR A 46 19.25 -21.89 -1.90
CA THR A 46 19.10 -21.10 -0.68
C THR A 46 20.45 -20.91 -0.01
N ILE A 47 20.93 -19.67 0.05
CA ILE A 47 22.17 -19.29 0.73
C ILE A 47 21.79 -18.65 2.07
N VAL A 48 22.30 -19.21 3.17
CA VAL A 48 22.03 -18.70 4.53
C VAL A 48 23.31 -18.17 5.17
N LEU A 49 23.29 -16.89 5.55
CA LEU A 49 24.35 -16.25 6.33
C LEU A 49 24.11 -16.52 7.81
N ALA A 50 25.12 -17.07 8.47
CA ALA A 50 25.11 -17.31 9.91
C ALA A 50 24.77 -16.07 10.73
N ASP A 51 24.30 -16.30 11.96
CA ASP A 51 24.03 -15.23 12.91
C ASP A 51 25.30 -14.42 13.20
N GLY A 52 25.16 -13.09 13.28
CA GLY A 52 26.29 -12.22 13.50
C GLY A 52 26.09 -10.79 13.01
N SER A 53 27.10 -9.96 13.23
CA SER A 53 27.17 -8.59 12.72
C SER A 53 28.29 -8.49 11.69
N TYR A 54 27.94 -8.03 10.49
CA TYR A 54 28.80 -8.04 9.32
C TYR A 54 28.94 -6.62 8.77
N SER A 55 30.14 -6.04 8.89
CA SER A 55 30.45 -4.74 8.28
C SER A 55 30.81 -4.94 6.81
N ALA A 56 29.95 -4.44 5.92
CA ALA A 56 30.15 -4.55 4.49
C ALA A 56 31.14 -3.47 4.01
N GLY A 57 32.38 -3.87 3.77
CA GLY A 57 33.41 -3.02 3.15
C GLY A 57 33.25 -2.86 1.63
N SER A 58 32.49 -3.74 1.00
CA SER A 58 32.17 -3.74 -0.44
C SER A 58 30.70 -4.08 -0.66
N THR A 59 30.19 -3.73 -1.85
CA THR A 59 28.82 -4.07 -2.26
C THR A 59 28.66 -5.59 -2.39
N LEU A 60 27.58 -6.14 -1.83
CA LEU A 60 27.21 -7.55 -1.94
C LEU A 60 26.37 -7.74 -3.22
N SER A 61 27.02 -8.05 -4.33
CA SER A 61 26.40 -8.08 -5.65
C SER A 61 25.64 -9.40 -5.89
N ILE A 62 24.33 -9.30 -6.05
CA ILE A 62 23.45 -10.37 -6.49
C ILE A 62 23.42 -10.35 -8.02
N LYS A 63 23.99 -11.38 -8.66
CA LYS A 63 24.16 -11.45 -10.12
C LYS A 63 23.43 -12.62 -10.78
N ARG A 64 22.82 -13.50 -9.98
CA ARG A 64 22.18 -14.73 -10.45
C ARG A 64 20.68 -14.61 -10.24
N SER A 65 19.93 -14.94 -11.28
CA SER A 65 18.46 -14.98 -11.23
C SER A 65 17.98 -16.36 -10.79
N GLY A 66 16.82 -16.37 -10.15
CA GLY A 66 15.99 -17.57 -10.06
C GLY A 66 15.02 -17.67 -11.22
N THR A 67 14.01 -18.52 -11.06
CA THR A 67 12.79 -18.54 -11.89
C THR A 67 11.57 -18.31 -10.99
N SER A 68 10.42 -18.00 -11.58
CA SER A 68 9.17 -17.84 -10.83
C SER A 68 8.80 -19.09 -10.01
N ALA A 69 9.14 -20.29 -10.51
CA ALA A 69 8.91 -21.56 -9.82
C ALA A 69 10.03 -21.93 -8.84
N ALA A 70 11.24 -21.40 -9.03
CA ALA A 70 12.43 -21.72 -8.24
C ALA A 70 13.29 -20.46 -8.04
N PRO A 71 12.92 -19.57 -7.11
CA PRO A 71 13.68 -18.36 -6.84
C PRO A 71 15.03 -18.69 -6.21
N VAL A 72 16.02 -17.82 -6.39
CA VAL A 72 17.26 -17.86 -5.57
C VAL A 72 16.96 -17.15 -4.25
N THR A 73 17.22 -17.80 -3.12
CA THR A 73 17.01 -17.20 -1.79
C THR A 73 18.34 -16.85 -1.15
N VAL A 74 18.52 -15.57 -0.81
CA VAL A 74 19.62 -15.07 0.03
C VAL A 74 19.01 -14.67 1.37
N ALA A 75 19.39 -15.36 2.45
CA ALA A 75 18.73 -15.20 3.74
C ALA A 75 19.70 -15.13 4.92
N ALA A 76 19.25 -14.53 6.02
CA ALA A 76 19.80 -14.84 7.34
C ALA A 76 19.46 -16.29 7.73
N GLU A 77 20.36 -16.95 8.46
CA GLU A 77 20.15 -18.29 9.02
C GLU A 77 18.93 -18.28 9.95
N HIS A 78 18.93 -17.38 10.94
CA HIS A 78 17.75 -17.05 11.73
C HIS A 78 17.28 -15.62 11.44
N THR A 79 15.97 -15.45 11.23
CA THR A 79 15.38 -14.14 10.91
C THR A 79 15.73 -13.11 11.99
N GLY A 80 16.33 -11.99 11.58
CA GLY A 80 16.74 -10.91 12.46
C GLY A 80 18.04 -11.15 13.23
N GLN A 81 18.78 -12.22 12.96
CA GLN A 81 20.05 -12.53 13.66
C GLN A 81 21.31 -12.28 12.81
N ALA A 82 21.19 -12.08 11.50
CA ALA A 82 22.27 -11.58 10.65
C ALA A 82 22.10 -10.08 10.38
N THR A 83 23.03 -9.26 10.88
CA THR A 83 23.02 -7.80 10.73
C THR A 83 24.06 -7.37 9.71
N ILE A 84 23.62 -6.67 8.66
CA ILE A 84 24.47 -5.96 7.70
C ILE A 84 24.65 -4.53 8.17
N THR A 85 25.91 -4.10 8.32
CA THR A 85 26.30 -2.77 8.79
C THR A 85 27.24 -2.07 7.80
N GLY A 86 27.46 -0.77 7.99
CA GLY A 86 28.41 0.03 7.22
C GLY A 86 27.75 0.89 6.13
N SER A 87 28.51 1.22 5.09
CA SER A 87 28.10 2.08 3.98
C SER A 87 27.80 1.32 2.69
N LYS A 88 27.87 -0.01 2.72
CA LYS A 88 27.54 -0.92 1.61
C LYS A 88 26.48 -1.93 2.05
N THR A 89 25.75 -2.46 1.08
CA THR A 89 24.70 -3.47 1.27
C THR A 89 24.55 -4.31 0.00
N PHE A 90 23.49 -5.11 -0.11
CA PHE A 90 23.14 -5.85 -1.31
C PHE A 90 22.84 -4.93 -2.49
N ALA A 91 23.26 -5.34 -3.68
CA ALA A 91 22.87 -4.70 -4.94
C ALA A 91 22.46 -5.77 -5.95
N PHE A 92 21.26 -5.61 -6.50
CA PHE A 92 20.77 -6.42 -7.60
C PHE A 92 21.43 -5.93 -8.89
N ALA A 93 22.11 -6.81 -9.61
CA ALA A 93 22.63 -6.48 -10.94
C ALA A 93 21.48 -6.26 -11.93
N SER A 94 21.75 -5.54 -13.02
CA SER A 94 20.77 -5.32 -14.09
C SER A 94 20.26 -6.65 -14.64
N GLY A 95 18.94 -6.79 -14.82
CA GLY A 95 18.31 -7.99 -15.36
C GLY A 95 18.10 -9.14 -14.35
N VAL A 96 18.57 -9.00 -13.10
CA VAL A 96 18.40 -10.05 -12.08
C VAL A 96 16.94 -10.15 -11.64
N SER A 97 16.38 -11.35 -11.69
CA SER A 97 14.96 -11.60 -11.40
C SER A 97 14.76 -12.79 -10.48
N ASN A 98 13.59 -12.83 -9.82
CA ASN A 98 13.17 -13.94 -8.97
C ASN A 98 14.17 -14.26 -7.84
N VAL A 99 14.68 -13.22 -7.17
CA VAL A 99 15.53 -13.36 -5.99
C VAL A 99 14.75 -12.95 -4.74
N VAL A 100 14.86 -13.76 -3.69
CA VAL A 100 14.30 -13.48 -2.36
C VAL A 100 15.43 -13.04 -1.44
N LEU A 101 15.38 -11.80 -0.95
CA LEU A 101 16.27 -11.28 0.10
C LEU A 101 15.53 -11.29 1.44
N ARG A 102 15.95 -12.16 2.36
CA ARG A 102 15.15 -12.52 3.54
C ARG A 102 15.85 -12.42 4.88
N GLY A 103 15.16 -11.85 5.87
CA GLY A 103 15.50 -12.07 7.28
C GLY A 103 16.66 -11.24 7.81
N PHE A 104 17.22 -10.31 7.03
CA PHE A 104 18.38 -9.51 7.46
C PHE A 104 17.97 -8.30 8.30
N LYS A 105 18.85 -7.90 9.22
CA LYS A 105 18.86 -6.55 9.80
C LYS A 105 19.77 -5.64 9.00
N PHE A 106 19.28 -4.51 8.56
CA PHE A 106 20.06 -3.46 7.92
C PHE A 106 20.26 -2.30 8.88
N ARG A 107 21.52 -1.99 9.17
CA ARG A 107 21.96 -0.87 10.03
C ARG A 107 23.05 -0.08 9.31
N GLY A 108 23.21 1.20 9.62
CA GLY A 108 24.19 2.08 8.97
C GLY A 108 23.57 2.94 7.88
N SER A 109 24.33 3.30 6.85
CA SER A 109 23.94 4.33 5.87
C SER A 109 23.65 3.80 4.46
N ALA A 110 23.78 2.49 4.25
CA ALA A 110 23.60 1.87 2.94
C ALA A 110 22.12 1.70 2.58
N LYS A 111 21.68 2.36 1.50
CA LYS A 111 20.32 2.23 0.94
C LYS A 111 20.23 1.00 0.04
N LEU A 112 19.06 0.37 0.00
CA LEU A 112 18.78 -0.79 -0.86
C LEU A 112 17.95 -0.36 -2.06
N SER A 113 18.21 -0.97 -3.23
CA SER A 113 17.43 -0.72 -4.44
C SER A 113 17.18 -2.01 -5.21
N VAL A 114 15.95 -2.18 -5.70
CA VAL A 114 15.60 -3.14 -6.74
C VAL A 114 15.48 -2.33 -8.05
N PRO A 115 16.44 -2.45 -8.99
CA PRO A 115 16.50 -1.58 -10.15
C PRO A 115 15.41 -1.90 -11.18
N ALA A 116 15.17 -0.96 -12.09
CA ALA A 116 14.33 -1.22 -13.27
C ALA A 116 14.90 -2.39 -14.09
N GLY A 117 14.02 -3.20 -14.69
CA GLY A 117 14.42 -4.39 -15.44
C GLY A 117 14.85 -5.58 -14.57
N ALA A 118 14.65 -5.52 -13.25
CA ALA A 118 14.87 -6.62 -12.31
C ALA A 118 13.53 -7.12 -11.72
N PRO A 119 12.69 -7.84 -12.50
CA PRO A 119 11.34 -8.17 -12.09
C PRO A 119 11.24 -9.34 -11.11
N GLY A 120 10.13 -9.43 -10.38
CA GLY A 120 9.77 -10.60 -9.57
C GLY A 120 10.66 -10.82 -8.34
N ASN A 121 11.40 -9.79 -7.91
CA ASN A 121 12.22 -9.87 -6.71
C ASN A 121 11.36 -9.71 -5.44
N ARG A 122 11.81 -10.29 -4.33
CA ARG A 122 11.09 -10.23 -3.05
C ARG A 122 11.99 -9.79 -1.91
N LEU A 123 11.60 -8.72 -1.22
CA LEU A 123 12.22 -8.26 0.01
C LEU A 123 11.30 -8.67 1.16
N THR A 124 11.70 -9.66 1.97
CA THR A 124 10.80 -10.20 3.00
C THR A 124 11.43 -10.42 4.36
N ARG A 125 10.68 -10.17 5.43
CA ARG A 125 11.14 -10.41 6.81
C ARG A 125 12.41 -9.66 7.22
N ASN A 126 12.72 -8.55 6.56
CA ASN A 126 13.89 -7.73 6.88
C ASN A 126 13.54 -6.65 7.90
N ASP A 127 14.57 -6.16 8.60
CA ASP A 127 14.47 -5.08 9.56
C ASP A 127 15.38 -3.92 9.13
N PHE A 128 14.78 -2.83 8.68
CA PHE A 128 15.46 -1.63 8.21
C PHE A 128 15.44 -0.55 9.30
N GLN A 129 16.64 -0.13 9.72
CA GLN A 129 16.85 1.04 10.57
C GLN A 129 18.18 1.69 10.15
N LEU A 130 18.10 2.56 9.13
CA LEU A 130 19.27 3.25 8.59
C LEU A 130 19.43 4.64 9.22
N SER A 131 20.60 5.24 9.07
CA SER A 131 20.96 6.55 9.65
C SER A 131 21.17 7.65 8.63
N THR A 132 20.81 7.41 7.36
CA THR A 132 21.02 8.35 6.24
C THR A 132 19.74 9.08 5.85
N ASP A 133 19.89 10.27 5.28
CA ASP A 133 18.83 10.94 4.52
C ASP A 133 18.49 10.19 3.22
N GLY A 134 17.36 10.53 2.59
CA GLY A 134 16.86 9.97 1.34
C GLY A 134 16.15 8.62 1.50
N ASN A 135 15.78 8.00 0.37
CA ASN A 135 14.94 6.80 0.41
C ASN A 135 15.73 5.59 0.94
N TRP A 136 15.23 4.88 1.96
CA TRP A 136 15.94 3.72 2.51
C TRP A 136 15.88 2.51 1.57
N VAL A 137 14.69 2.25 1.02
CA VAL A 137 14.46 1.24 -0.01
C VAL A 137 13.81 1.89 -1.22
N THR A 138 14.35 1.63 -2.41
CA THR A 138 13.75 2.05 -3.69
C THR A 138 13.42 0.82 -4.54
N VAL A 139 12.19 0.75 -5.03
CA VAL A 139 11.73 -0.30 -5.93
C VAL A 139 11.40 0.32 -7.29
N SER A 140 12.15 -0.08 -8.30
CA SER A 140 11.91 0.25 -9.70
C SER A 140 11.69 -0.98 -10.58
N GLY A 141 11.88 -2.19 -10.04
CA GLY A 141 11.60 -3.45 -10.75
C GLY A 141 10.13 -3.86 -10.65
N ASP A 142 9.57 -4.33 -11.76
CA ASP A 142 8.19 -4.81 -11.85
C ASP A 142 7.96 -6.07 -11.00
N ASP A 143 6.72 -6.33 -10.62
CA ASP A 143 6.28 -7.52 -9.87
C ASP A 143 7.08 -7.75 -8.56
N THR A 144 7.69 -6.68 -8.02
CA THR A 144 8.45 -6.76 -6.77
C THR A 144 7.49 -6.92 -5.60
N VAL A 145 7.78 -7.88 -4.72
CA VAL A 145 7.05 -8.07 -3.47
C VAL A 145 7.87 -7.51 -2.31
N VAL A 146 7.30 -6.58 -1.56
CA VAL A 146 7.88 -6.06 -0.31
C VAL A 146 6.95 -6.45 0.82
N ASP A 147 7.30 -7.48 1.60
CA ASP A 147 6.39 -8.00 2.60
C ASP A 147 7.01 -8.37 3.93
N ARG A 148 6.24 -8.27 5.02
CA ARG A 148 6.68 -8.69 6.35
C ARG A 148 7.98 -8.02 6.80
N ASN A 149 8.32 -6.85 6.27
CA ASN A 149 9.49 -6.11 6.73
C ASN A 149 9.09 -5.19 7.88
N VAL A 150 10.05 -4.76 8.69
CA VAL A 150 9.90 -3.62 9.58
C VAL A 150 10.80 -2.48 9.09
N PHE A 151 10.22 -1.28 8.98
CA PHE A 151 10.93 -0.03 8.74
C PHE A 151 10.73 0.85 9.97
N GLN A 152 11.80 1.20 10.68
CA GLN A 152 11.63 1.77 12.01
C GLN A 152 12.60 2.88 12.40
N ASN A 153 12.13 3.73 13.32
CA ASN A 153 12.93 4.68 14.10
C ASN A 153 13.74 5.64 13.24
N ARG A 154 13.07 6.23 12.25
CA ARG A 154 13.69 7.22 11.36
C ARG A 154 13.47 8.62 11.90
N THR A 155 14.57 9.37 11.97
CA THR A 155 14.56 10.81 12.31
C THR A 155 15.09 11.72 11.20
N THR A 156 15.66 11.13 10.15
CA THR A 156 16.32 11.81 9.03
C THR A 156 15.36 12.09 7.88
N GLN A 157 15.63 13.10 7.05
CA GLN A 157 14.78 13.45 5.91
C GLN A 157 14.76 12.31 4.88
N GLY A 158 13.60 11.92 4.37
CA GLY A 158 13.39 10.97 3.27
C GLY A 158 12.36 9.88 3.59
N VAL A 159 12.08 9.00 2.63
CA VAL A 159 11.02 7.97 2.77
C VAL A 159 11.57 6.60 3.18
N PHE A 160 10.77 5.79 3.88
CA PHE A 160 11.15 4.39 4.11
C PHE A 160 11.16 3.60 2.81
N LEU A 161 10.07 3.65 2.05
CA LEU A 161 9.89 2.91 0.80
C LEU A 161 9.46 3.84 -0.34
N GLN A 162 10.31 3.95 -1.35
CA GLN A 162 9.96 4.56 -2.64
C GLN A 162 9.64 3.47 -3.64
N ILE A 163 8.53 3.62 -4.38
CA ILE A 163 8.24 2.88 -5.60
C ILE A 163 8.26 3.90 -6.74
N LEU A 164 9.02 3.68 -7.81
CA LEU A 164 9.20 4.70 -8.85
C LEU A 164 9.12 4.16 -10.27
N GLY A 165 9.89 3.12 -10.60
CA GLY A 165 10.08 2.72 -12.01
C GLY A 165 11.18 3.53 -12.73
N PRO A 166 11.34 3.35 -14.04
CA PRO A 166 12.25 4.13 -14.88
C PRO A 166 11.64 5.49 -15.29
N SER A 167 12.45 6.38 -15.87
CA SER A 167 11.93 7.65 -16.40
C SER A 167 10.82 7.41 -17.44
N GLY A 168 9.68 8.10 -17.28
CA GLY A 168 8.55 8.00 -18.19
C GLY A 168 7.67 6.76 -18.00
N ALA A 169 7.82 6.01 -16.90
CA ALA A 169 6.95 4.90 -16.54
C ALA A 169 6.97 4.62 -15.03
N MET A 170 6.01 3.82 -14.57
CA MET A 170 6.03 3.27 -13.20
C MET A 170 6.47 1.81 -13.20
N ALA A 171 7.10 1.38 -12.10
CA ALA A 171 7.22 -0.03 -11.77
C ALA A 171 5.82 -0.65 -11.66
N LYS A 172 5.58 -1.76 -12.33
CA LYS A 172 4.26 -2.40 -12.46
C LYS A 172 4.04 -3.45 -11.39
N HIS A 173 2.81 -3.57 -10.90
CA HIS A 173 2.35 -4.65 -10.01
C HIS A 173 3.21 -4.86 -8.76
N VAL A 174 3.83 -3.80 -8.25
CA VAL A 174 4.55 -3.86 -6.98
C VAL A 174 3.54 -4.14 -5.88
N HIS A 175 3.80 -5.19 -5.08
CA HIS A 175 2.93 -5.63 -4.01
C HIS A 175 3.59 -5.39 -2.65
N VAL A 176 3.03 -4.47 -1.87
CA VAL A 176 3.52 -4.10 -0.54
C VAL A 176 2.53 -4.58 0.51
N HIS A 177 2.91 -5.62 1.28
CA HIS A 177 1.97 -6.16 2.26
C HIS A 177 2.55 -6.67 3.57
N HIS A 178 1.76 -6.58 4.64
CA HIS A 178 2.15 -7.09 5.96
C HIS A 178 3.43 -6.46 6.51
N ASN A 179 3.81 -5.26 6.04
CA ASN A 179 4.95 -4.53 6.59
C ASN A 179 4.54 -3.73 7.81
N TYR A 180 5.50 -3.52 8.70
CA TYR A 180 5.37 -2.66 9.87
C TYR A 180 6.19 -1.39 9.67
N PHE A 181 5.51 -0.26 9.50
CA PHE A 181 6.14 1.07 9.43
C PHE A 181 5.97 1.75 10.78
N TYR A 182 7.08 1.94 11.50
CA TYR A 182 7.05 2.39 12.87
C TYR A 182 7.92 3.61 13.12
N ASN A 183 7.38 4.59 13.86
CA ASN A 183 8.16 5.67 14.44
C ASN A 183 9.00 6.40 13.39
N HIS A 184 8.32 6.89 12.37
CA HIS A 184 8.88 7.87 11.45
C HIS A 184 8.63 9.24 12.04
N GLN A 185 9.67 9.89 12.53
CA GLN A 185 9.59 11.24 13.11
C GLN A 185 10.47 12.12 12.25
N PHE A 186 9.99 13.26 11.79
CA PHE A 186 10.82 14.21 11.07
C PHE A 186 10.27 15.59 11.35
N SER A 187 11.14 16.51 11.76
CA SER A 187 10.74 17.86 12.16
C SER A 187 10.69 18.85 10.99
N GLY A 188 11.11 18.42 9.80
CA GLY A 188 10.99 19.23 8.58
C GLY A 188 9.56 19.21 8.04
N SER A 189 9.32 20.03 7.02
CA SER A 189 7.99 20.26 6.46
C SER A 189 7.59 19.34 5.30
N ASN A 190 8.55 18.67 4.66
CA ASN A 190 8.32 17.81 3.50
C ASN A 190 9.39 16.73 3.40
N GLY A 191 9.00 15.55 2.92
CA GLY A 191 9.90 14.46 2.57
C GLY A 191 10.07 13.45 3.69
N GLY A 192 9.08 13.30 4.58
CA GLY A 192 9.06 12.28 5.64
C GLY A 192 7.97 11.23 5.43
N GLU A 193 7.59 10.94 4.20
CA GLU A 193 6.53 9.96 3.90
C GLU A 193 6.99 8.53 4.28
N SER A 194 6.10 7.68 4.81
CA SER A 194 6.48 6.28 5.05
C SER A 194 6.59 5.52 3.72
N ILE A 195 5.58 5.66 2.85
CA ILE A 195 5.60 5.16 1.48
C ILE A 195 5.41 6.33 0.52
N ARG A 196 6.23 6.39 -0.53
CA ARG A 196 5.96 7.21 -1.71
C ARG A 196 5.89 6.35 -2.97
N LEU A 197 4.76 6.37 -3.66
CA LEU A 197 4.47 5.61 -4.87
C LEU A 197 4.40 6.57 -6.06
N GLY A 198 5.51 6.72 -6.77
CA GLY A 198 5.68 7.67 -7.87
C GLY A 198 6.24 9.03 -7.41
N LEU A 199 6.15 10.00 -8.31
CA LEU A 199 6.53 11.41 -8.18
C LEU A 199 5.58 12.24 -9.05
N SER A 200 5.61 13.58 -8.92
CA SER A 200 4.73 14.46 -9.71
C SER A 200 4.87 14.23 -11.21
N ASP A 201 6.08 14.04 -11.72
CA ASP A 201 6.36 13.73 -13.14
C ASP A 201 5.98 12.30 -13.57
N HIS A 202 5.48 11.48 -12.64
CA HIS A 202 5.00 10.11 -12.88
C HIS A 202 3.49 9.97 -12.76
N GLN A 203 2.77 11.07 -12.52
CA GLN A 203 1.37 11.04 -12.12
C GLN A 203 0.43 10.37 -13.13
N SER A 204 0.70 10.53 -14.43
CA SER A 204 -0.11 9.94 -15.50
C SER A 204 0.14 8.45 -15.72
N TYR A 205 1.23 7.89 -15.19
CA TYR A 205 1.60 6.51 -15.46
C TYR A 205 0.88 5.56 -14.50
N THR A 206 0.21 4.57 -15.10
CA THR A 206 -0.35 3.40 -14.41
C THR A 206 0.76 2.64 -13.69
N ALA A 207 0.62 2.36 -12.40
CA ALA A 207 1.53 1.41 -11.72
C ALA A 207 0.84 0.07 -11.42
N ASN A 208 -0.50 0.05 -11.27
CA ASN A 208 -1.23 -1.14 -10.82
C ASN A 208 -0.62 -1.71 -9.52
N ALA A 209 -0.08 -0.84 -8.66
CA ALA A 209 0.54 -1.27 -7.41
C ALA A 209 -0.54 -1.61 -6.38
N LEU A 210 -0.24 -2.58 -5.52
CA LEU A 210 -1.12 -3.02 -4.44
C LEU A 210 -0.42 -2.78 -3.10
N ILE A 211 -0.97 -1.90 -2.28
CA ILE A 211 -0.51 -1.63 -0.92
C ILE A 211 -1.59 -2.13 0.04
N GLU A 212 -1.36 -3.30 0.65
CA GLU A 212 -2.37 -3.92 1.50
C GLU A 212 -1.89 -4.55 2.80
N ASN A 213 -2.76 -4.55 3.81
CA ASN A 213 -2.49 -5.21 5.09
C ASN A 213 -1.20 -4.73 5.78
N ASN A 214 -0.83 -3.45 5.64
CA ASN A 214 0.32 -2.88 6.34
C ASN A 214 -0.13 -2.12 7.61
N LEU A 215 0.72 -2.10 8.63
CA LEU A 215 0.49 -1.35 9.86
C LEU A 215 1.44 -0.15 9.90
N PHE A 216 0.87 1.02 10.13
CA PHE A 216 1.58 2.27 10.37
C PHE A 216 1.28 2.76 11.78
N GLU A 217 2.33 2.94 12.57
CA GLU A 217 2.26 3.50 13.92
C GLU A 217 3.30 4.60 14.08
N LYS A 218 2.88 5.78 14.55
CA LYS A 218 3.76 6.95 14.67
C LYS A 218 4.41 7.30 13.33
N ALA A 219 3.63 7.28 12.26
CA ALA A 219 4.02 7.77 10.95
C ALA A 219 3.84 9.29 10.91
N ASP A 220 4.73 10.00 11.60
CA ASP A 220 4.65 11.45 11.87
C ASP A 220 5.71 12.27 11.14
N GLY A 221 6.46 11.64 10.23
CA GLY A 221 7.51 12.32 9.46
C GLY A 221 6.96 13.31 8.43
N ASP A 222 5.73 13.09 7.99
CA ASP A 222 5.02 13.94 7.05
C ASP A 222 3.50 13.84 7.32
N SER A 223 2.74 14.80 6.79
CA SER A 223 1.29 14.70 6.68
C SER A 223 0.84 13.54 5.76
N GLU A 224 1.75 13.00 4.94
CA GLU A 224 1.50 11.86 4.06
C GLU A 224 2.17 10.58 4.59
N ALA A 225 1.44 9.69 5.28
CA ALA A 225 1.98 8.37 5.63
C ALA A 225 2.17 7.52 4.36
N ILE A 226 1.15 7.51 3.49
CA ILE A 226 1.21 6.90 2.16
C ILE A 226 0.93 8.00 1.15
N SER A 227 1.91 8.33 0.31
CA SER A 227 1.81 9.34 -0.73
C SER A 227 1.78 8.69 -2.11
N VAL A 228 0.61 8.65 -2.74
CA VAL A 228 0.41 8.10 -4.08
C VAL A 228 0.52 9.22 -5.10
N LYS A 229 1.44 9.06 -6.04
CA LYS A 229 1.80 10.01 -7.10
C LYS A 229 1.89 9.30 -8.46
N SER A 230 0.94 8.41 -8.72
CA SER A 230 0.79 7.62 -9.94
C SER A 230 -0.65 7.13 -10.07
N SER A 231 -0.99 6.50 -11.20
CA SER A 231 -2.37 6.12 -11.51
C SER A 231 -2.65 4.62 -11.33
N ASP A 232 -3.94 4.29 -11.20
CA ASP A 232 -4.49 2.93 -11.22
C ASP A 232 -3.99 2.03 -10.08
N ASN A 233 -3.81 2.58 -8.88
CA ASN A 233 -3.30 1.85 -7.73
C ASN A 233 -4.41 1.37 -6.79
N VAL A 234 -4.10 0.40 -5.94
CA VAL A 234 -5.01 -0.05 -4.87
C VAL A 234 -4.31 0.08 -3.52
N VAL A 235 -4.90 0.86 -2.62
CA VAL A 235 -4.48 1.00 -1.22
C VAL A 235 -5.60 0.48 -0.34
N ARG A 236 -5.45 -0.74 0.19
CA ARG A 236 -6.55 -1.41 0.90
C ARG A 236 -6.15 -2.11 2.18
N TYR A 237 -7.08 -2.21 3.11
CA TYR A 237 -6.92 -3.07 4.30
C TYR A 237 -5.74 -2.72 5.22
N ASN A 238 -5.17 -1.53 5.08
CA ASN A 238 -4.10 -1.04 5.95
C ASN A 238 -4.69 -0.53 7.28
N THR A 239 -3.88 -0.55 8.33
CA THR A 239 -4.20 0.12 9.60
C THR A 239 -3.22 1.25 9.84
N ILE A 240 -3.73 2.46 10.06
CA ILE A 240 -2.94 3.61 10.51
C ILE A 240 -3.47 4.05 11.86
N ARG A 241 -2.61 4.11 12.87
CA ARG A 241 -2.97 4.57 14.21
C ARG A 241 -1.84 5.36 14.86
N ASP A 242 -2.18 6.16 15.85
CA ASP A 242 -1.23 7.01 16.59
C ASP A 242 -0.27 7.74 15.64
N SER A 243 -0.81 8.29 14.55
CA SER A 243 -0.03 8.85 13.45
C SER A 243 -0.66 10.15 12.95
N LYS A 244 0.18 11.13 12.61
CA LYS A 244 -0.23 12.37 11.93
C LYS A 244 -0.44 12.17 10.43
N GLY A 245 0.27 11.22 9.83
CA GLY A 245 0.24 10.99 8.39
C GLY A 245 -1.05 10.34 7.90
N TYR A 246 -1.53 10.78 6.73
CA TYR A 246 -2.75 10.33 6.05
C TYR A 246 -2.42 9.34 4.91
N ILE A 247 -3.45 8.68 4.39
CA ILE A 247 -3.40 8.15 3.01
C ILE A 247 -3.69 9.32 2.08
N VAL A 248 -2.74 9.68 1.23
CA VAL A 248 -2.87 10.81 0.31
C VAL A 248 -2.72 10.35 -1.13
N LEU A 249 -3.82 10.46 -1.89
CA LEU A 249 -3.78 10.40 -3.35
C LEU A 249 -3.33 11.77 -3.85
N ARG A 250 -2.03 11.99 -3.79
CA ARG A 250 -1.41 13.30 -3.96
C ARG A 250 -1.34 13.71 -5.41
N HIS A 251 -1.07 12.75 -6.31
CA HIS A 251 -1.10 12.93 -7.75
C HIS A 251 -1.57 11.64 -8.45
N GLY A 252 -2.00 11.76 -9.69
CA GLY A 252 -2.47 10.64 -10.51
C GLY A 252 -3.95 10.38 -10.35
N ASN A 253 -4.47 9.37 -11.05
CA ASN A 253 -5.90 9.17 -11.25
C ASN A 253 -6.28 7.69 -11.06
N ARG A 254 -7.58 7.41 -10.91
CA ARG A 254 -8.18 6.05 -10.96
C ARG A 254 -7.67 5.07 -9.89
N SER A 255 -7.04 5.57 -8.84
CA SER A 255 -6.69 4.76 -7.67
C SER A 255 -7.91 4.43 -6.79
N VAL A 256 -7.86 3.28 -6.13
CA VAL A 256 -8.86 2.78 -5.19
C VAL A 256 -8.29 2.79 -3.78
N VAL A 257 -9.02 3.36 -2.83
CA VAL A 257 -8.73 3.35 -1.40
C VAL A 257 -9.86 2.63 -0.69
N GLU A 258 -9.61 1.40 -0.24
CA GLU A 258 -10.67 0.48 0.18
C GLU A 258 -10.42 -0.18 1.54
N GLY A 259 -11.43 -0.19 2.42
CA GLY A 259 -11.41 -1.08 3.59
C GLY A 259 -10.28 -0.80 4.59
N ASN A 260 -9.68 0.39 4.56
CA ASN A 260 -8.63 0.80 5.49
C ASN A 260 -9.24 1.19 6.84
N VAL A 261 -8.48 0.98 7.92
CA VAL A 261 -8.88 1.29 9.29
C VAL A 261 -7.95 2.35 9.85
N LEU A 262 -8.45 3.57 10.04
CA LEU A 262 -7.65 4.75 10.36
C LEU A 262 -8.09 5.36 11.69
N PHE A 263 -7.15 5.57 12.60
CA PHE A 263 -7.37 6.19 13.91
C PHE A 263 -6.48 7.42 14.09
N GLY A 264 -7.08 8.59 14.32
CA GLY A 264 -6.36 9.87 14.42
C GLY A 264 -5.67 10.30 13.12
N SER A 265 -6.07 9.70 11.99
CA SER A 265 -5.55 9.90 10.65
C SER A 265 -6.73 9.94 9.67
N GLY A 266 -6.49 10.08 8.37
CA GLY A 266 -7.55 10.16 7.38
C GLY A 266 -7.09 9.88 5.96
N ILE A 267 -7.96 10.27 5.03
CA ILE A 267 -7.74 10.14 3.59
C ILE A 267 -7.82 11.54 2.98
N ARG A 268 -6.83 11.91 2.16
CA ARG A 268 -6.90 13.10 1.30
C ARG A 268 -6.69 12.68 -0.15
N PHE A 269 -7.39 13.32 -1.07
CA PHE A 269 -7.23 12.98 -2.48
C PHE A 269 -7.35 14.20 -3.38
N HIS A 270 -6.59 14.15 -4.48
CA HIS A 270 -6.56 15.05 -5.61
C HIS A 270 -6.76 14.23 -6.88
N GLY A 271 -7.01 14.87 -8.02
CA GLY A 271 -7.15 14.16 -9.30
C GLY A 271 -8.44 13.34 -9.43
N ASN A 272 -8.46 12.46 -10.43
CA ASN A 272 -9.70 12.05 -11.05
C ASN A 272 -10.06 10.58 -10.84
N ASP A 273 -11.37 10.30 -10.91
CA ASP A 273 -11.94 8.94 -11.07
C ASP A 273 -11.54 7.97 -9.95
N HIS A 274 -11.22 8.50 -8.76
CA HIS A 274 -10.88 7.70 -7.59
C HIS A 274 -12.11 7.04 -6.98
N LYS A 275 -11.88 5.93 -6.29
CA LYS A 275 -12.89 5.22 -5.49
C LYS A 275 -12.40 5.15 -4.06
N ILE A 276 -13.08 5.84 -3.15
CA ILE A 276 -12.80 5.87 -1.72
C ILE A 276 -13.95 5.16 -1.02
N VAL A 277 -13.79 3.87 -0.76
CA VAL A 277 -14.91 3.00 -0.36
C VAL A 277 -14.65 2.11 0.84
N ASN A 278 -15.69 1.80 1.61
CA ASN A 278 -15.61 0.85 2.73
C ASN A 278 -14.55 1.20 3.78
N ASN A 279 -14.06 2.45 3.86
CA ASN A 279 -13.05 2.81 4.85
C ASN A 279 -13.72 3.10 6.20
N TYR A 280 -13.07 2.64 7.26
CA TYR A 280 -13.38 3.03 8.63
C TYR A 280 -12.38 4.11 9.06
N VAL A 281 -12.85 5.32 9.30
CA VAL A 281 -11.99 6.46 9.66
C VAL A 281 -12.51 7.10 10.93
N ALA A 282 -11.72 7.07 11.99
CA ALA A 282 -12.03 7.70 13.27
C ALA A 282 -11.00 8.79 13.57
N ASN A 283 -11.35 10.04 13.27
CA ASN A 283 -10.51 11.21 13.49
C ASN A 283 -11.29 12.33 14.20
N SER A 284 -11.12 12.43 15.52
CA SER A 284 -11.75 13.49 16.31
C SER A 284 -10.90 14.76 16.43
N GLY A 285 -9.61 14.68 16.09
CA GLY A 285 -8.64 15.77 16.21
C GLY A 285 -8.52 16.65 14.98
N ASP A 286 -8.91 16.13 13.81
CA ASP A 286 -8.84 16.80 12.51
C ASP A 286 -9.89 16.19 11.55
N ARG A 287 -9.85 16.57 10.28
CA ARG A 287 -10.72 16.12 9.20
C ARG A 287 -10.43 14.66 8.85
N ALA A 288 -11.47 13.87 8.60
CA ALA A 288 -11.33 12.42 8.37
C ALA A 288 -11.16 12.07 6.88
N ILE A 289 -11.98 12.66 6.02
CA ILE A 289 -11.85 12.55 4.56
C ILE A 289 -11.80 13.94 3.95
N VAL A 290 -10.78 14.22 3.15
CA VAL A 290 -10.49 15.53 2.60
C VAL A 290 -10.48 15.49 1.07
N PHE A 291 -11.42 16.21 0.47
CA PHE A 291 -11.34 16.61 -0.93
C PHE A 291 -10.22 17.66 -1.02
N GLY A 292 -9.09 17.26 -1.59
CA GLY A 292 -7.90 18.09 -1.67
C GLY A 292 -8.12 19.37 -2.48
N SER A 293 -7.22 20.34 -2.30
CA SER A 293 -7.29 21.60 -3.05
C SER A 293 -7.23 21.38 -4.56
N GLY A 294 -7.86 22.30 -5.28
CA GLY A 294 -7.74 22.44 -6.72
C GLY A 294 -7.01 23.71 -7.06
N ASP A 295 -5.68 23.63 -7.15
CA ASP A 295 -4.87 24.74 -7.67
C ASP A 295 -4.93 24.77 -9.21
N GLU A 296 -5.36 23.67 -9.80
CA GLU A 296 -5.50 23.44 -11.23
C GLU A 296 -6.62 22.43 -11.54
N ALA A 297 -6.96 22.30 -12.82
CA ALA A 297 -7.90 21.31 -13.33
C ALA A 297 -7.26 20.58 -14.52
N ASP A 298 -7.00 19.29 -14.35
CA ASP A 298 -6.48 18.39 -15.39
C ASP A 298 -5.14 18.82 -16.00
N SER A 299 -4.15 19.12 -15.15
CA SER A 299 -2.89 19.78 -15.54
C SER A 299 -1.90 18.95 -16.37
N GLY A 300 -2.12 17.64 -16.52
CA GLY A 300 -1.23 16.75 -17.27
C GLY A 300 0.04 16.36 -16.47
N PRO A 301 1.01 15.63 -17.06
CA PRO A 301 1.90 14.76 -16.30
C PRO A 301 3.04 15.45 -15.53
N THR A 302 3.25 16.75 -15.69
CA THR A 302 4.45 17.44 -15.16
C THR A 302 4.16 18.46 -14.07
N SER A 303 2.89 18.78 -13.80
CA SER A 303 2.55 19.75 -12.76
C SER A 303 2.92 19.22 -11.38
N LYS A 304 3.38 20.13 -10.53
CA LYS A 304 3.65 19.87 -9.10
C LYS A 304 2.51 20.35 -8.21
N LEU A 305 1.54 21.05 -8.79
CA LEU A 305 0.37 21.57 -8.09
C LEU A 305 -0.66 20.46 -7.88
N HIS A 306 -1.83 20.85 -7.39
CA HIS A 306 -2.91 19.96 -6.98
C HIS A 306 -4.07 20.03 -7.98
N ASP A 307 -4.29 18.96 -8.74
CA ASP A 307 -5.51 18.83 -9.53
C ASP A 307 -6.73 18.70 -8.59
N ARG A 308 -7.77 19.49 -8.86
CA ARG A 308 -9.05 19.32 -8.15
C ARG A 308 -9.58 17.88 -8.30
N PRO A 309 -10.38 17.39 -7.34
CA PRO A 309 -11.03 16.10 -7.50
C PRO A 309 -12.16 16.13 -8.56
N ASP A 310 -12.04 15.32 -9.63
CA ASP A 310 -13.11 15.14 -10.63
C ASP A 310 -13.61 13.69 -10.69
N ARG A 311 -14.93 13.49 -10.69
CA ARG A 311 -15.58 12.16 -10.80
C ARG A 311 -15.14 11.15 -9.74
N VAL A 312 -14.71 11.63 -8.57
CA VAL A 312 -14.35 10.79 -7.43
C VAL A 312 -15.62 10.29 -6.75
N THR A 313 -15.67 8.99 -6.44
CA THR A 313 -16.75 8.40 -5.63
C THR A 313 -16.25 8.12 -4.21
N VAL A 314 -16.89 8.75 -3.23
CA VAL A 314 -16.72 8.51 -1.79
C VAL A 314 -17.98 7.80 -1.29
N ALA A 315 -17.93 6.47 -1.15
CA ALA A 315 -19.12 5.69 -0.84
C ALA A 315 -18.93 4.59 0.21
N TYR A 316 -19.98 4.30 0.97
CA TYR A 316 -19.97 3.23 1.98
C TYR A 316 -18.83 3.36 2.99
N ASN A 317 -18.43 4.57 3.37
CA ASN A 317 -17.44 4.75 4.44
C ASN A 317 -18.15 4.95 5.79
N THR A 318 -17.55 4.46 6.88
CA THR A 318 -17.95 4.82 8.25
C THR A 318 -16.93 5.82 8.79
N VAL A 319 -17.36 7.06 8.93
CA VAL A 319 -16.48 8.21 9.20
C VAL A 319 -16.91 8.89 10.50
N LEU A 320 -16.03 8.88 11.49
CA LEU A 320 -16.28 9.36 12.84
C LEU A 320 -15.35 10.54 13.12
N GLY A 321 -15.88 11.65 13.61
CA GLY A 321 -15.07 12.80 14.01
C GLY A 321 -15.77 13.73 14.99
N SER A 322 -15.34 14.99 15.05
CA SER A 322 -15.95 16.00 15.91
C SER A 322 -16.84 16.97 15.12
N LYS A 323 -16.27 17.60 14.08
CA LYS A 323 -16.88 18.51 13.10
C LYS A 323 -16.06 18.46 11.80
N SER A 324 -16.60 18.94 10.67
CA SER A 324 -15.89 18.89 9.37
C SER A 324 -15.29 17.52 9.08
N VAL A 325 -16.08 16.47 9.31
CA VAL A 325 -15.65 15.08 9.26
C VAL A 325 -15.28 14.71 7.83
N ILE A 326 -16.14 15.06 6.88
CA ILE A 326 -15.79 15.10 5.45
C ILE A 326 -15.71 16.57 5.04
N ASP A 327 -14.60 16.98 4.44
CA ASP A 327 -14.32 18.39 4.21
C ASP A 327 -13.57 18.59 2.88
N GLY A 328 -13.48 19.84 2.41
CA GLY A 328 -12.65 20.19 1.26
C GLY A 328 -11.70 21.35 1.58
N ASP A 329 -10.43 21.21 1.19
CA ASP A 329 -9.36 22.20 1.47
C ASP A 329 -9.66 23.61 0.92
N GLY A 330 -10.54 23.72 -0.08
CA GLY A 330 -10.66 24.93 -0.87
C GLY A 330 -9.48 25.08 -1.85
N GLY A 331 -9.60 26.00 -2.79
CA GLY A 331 -8.70 26.16 -3.94
C GLY A 331 -9.45 26.90 -5.04
N ASP A 332 -8.79 27.33 -6.10
CA ASP A 332 -9.46 28.08 -7.19
C ASP A 332 -10.45 27.20 -7.94
N PHE A 333 -10.08 25.94 -8.18
CA PHE A 333 -10.89 24.91 -8.81
C PHE A 333 -11.58 24.03 -7.76
N LYS A 334 -12.89 23.85 -7.91
CA LYS A 334 -13.74 23.14 -6.92
C LYS A 334 -14.04 21.72 -7.37
N PRO A 335 -14.19 20.75 -6.45
CA PRO A 335 -14.57 19.38 -6.79
C PRO A 335 -15.72 19.31 -7.79
N LYS A 336 -15.58 18.49 -8.82
CA LYS A 336 -16.54 18.43 -9.94
C LYS A 336 -16.99 17.01 -10.22
N ASP A 337 -18.28 16.86 -10.48
CA ASP A 337 -18.95 15.59 -10.81
C ASP A 337 -18.64 14.46 -9.83
N CYS A 338 -18.30 14.81 -8.58
CA CYS A 338 -18.00 13.84 -7.53
C CYS A 338 -19.28 13.28 -6.92
N VAL A 339 -19.14 12.18 -6.20
CA VAL A 339 -20.25 11.54 -5.50
C VAL A 339 -19.89 11.27 -4.06
N VAL A 340 -20.78 11.63 -3.15
CA VAL A 340 -20.73 11.27 -1.73
C VAL A 340 -22.00 10.48 -1.44
N ALA A 341 -21.89 9.15 -1.36
CA ALA A 341 -23.05 8.27 -1.30
C ALA A 341 -22.96 7.22 -0.19
N ASP A 342 -24.09 6.96 0.48
CA ASP A 342 -24.21 5.80 1.39
C ASP A 342 -23.12 5.74 2.49
N ASN A 343 -22.61 6.90 2.92
CA ASN A 343 -21.67 6.97 4.04
C ASN A 343 -22.42 7.13 5.37
N ILE A 344 -21.87 6.56 6.45
CA ILE A 344 -22.21 6.98 7.81
C ILE A 344 -21.21 8.05 8.23
N VAL A 345 -21.70 9.26 8.52
CA VAL A 345 -20.89 10.37 9.04
C VAL A 345 -21.40 10.74 10.43
N LYS A 346 -20.62 10.43 11.47
CA LYS A 346 -20.99 10.71 12.85
C LYS A 346 -20.02 11.71 13.47
N GLY A 347 -20.54 12.78 14.04
CA GLY A 347 -19.74 13.76 14.77
C GLY A 347 -20.34 14.13 16.13
N THR A 348 -19.88 15.26 16.67
CA THR A 348 -20.35 15.81 17.95
C THR A 348 -20.84 17.26 17.86
N SER A 349 -20.54 17.97 16.76
CA SER A 349 -20.95 19.36 16.56
C SER A 349 -20.77 19.83 15.11
N GLY A 350 -21.36 20.98 14.77
CA GLY A 350 -21.10 21.70 13.52
C GLY A 350 -21.58 20.97 12.26
N PRO A 351 -21.33 21.55 11.07
CA PRO A 351 -21.53 20.82 9.83
C PRO A 351 -20.55 19.64 9.79
N LEU A 352 -21.09 18.44 9.59
CA LEU A 352 -20.33 17.21 9.51
C LEU A 352 -19.70 17.03 8.13
N VAL A 353 -20.36 17.53 7.09
CA VAL A 353 -19.84 17.55 5.73
C VAL A 353 -19.82 18.99 5.22
N THR A 354 -18.66 19.49 4.81
CA THR A 354 -18.52 20.84 4.25
C THR A 354 -17.66 20.81 2.99
N LEU A 355 -18.25 21.09 1.83
CA LEU A 355 -17.49 21.27 0.59
C LEU A 355 -17.50 22.74 0.16
N PRO A 356 -16.43 23.22 -0.51
CA PRO A 356 -16.35 24.59 -0.96
C PRO A 356 -17.51 24.97 -1.90
N GLY A 357 -17.99 26.21 -1.82
CA GLY A 357 -19.01 26.74 -2.74
C GLY A 357 -18.56 26.63 -4.20
N GLY A 358 -19.47 26.23 -5.08
CA GLY A 358 -19.20 25.96 -6.50
C GLY A 358 -18.79 24.51 -6.81
N SER A 359 -18.69 23.65 -5.80
CA SER A 359 -18.49 22.21 -6.02
C SER A 359 -19.73 21.57 -6.65
N THR A 360 -19.54 20.70 -7.64
CA THR A 360 -20.61 19.88 -8.24
C THR A 360 -20.51 18.47 -7.68
N VAL A 361 -21.36 18.14 -6.70
CA VAL A 361 -21.33 16.85 -6.01
C VAL A 361 -22.73 16.27 -5.88
N LYS A 362 -22.88 15.00 -6.24
CA LYS A 362 -24.10 14.23 -5.98
C LYS A 362 -24.06 13.68 -4.55
N TYR A 363 -25.12 13.95 -3.79
CA TYR A 363 -25.32 13.39 -2.46
C TYR A 363 -26.51 12.42 -2.47
N GLU A 364 -26.32 11.19 -1.99
CA GLU A 364 -27.41 10.22 -1.88
C GLU A 364 -27.19 9.21 -0.75
N GLY A 365 -28.26 8.72 -0.13
CA GLY A 365 -28.24 7.61 0.84
C GLY A 365 -27.50 7.83 2.18
N ASN A 366 -26.67 8.88 2.30
CA ASN A 366 -25.85 9.16 3.49
C ASN A 366 -26.69 9.27 4.77
N ILE A 367 -26.14 8.75 5.86
CA ILE A 367 -26.63 8.97 7.22
C ILE A 367 -25.67 9.93 7.94
N THR A 368 -26.22 10.94 8.58
CA THR A 368 -25.47 11.87 9.42
C THR A 368 -26.01 11.89 10.84
N PHE A 369 -25.15 11.94 11.86
CA PHE A 369 -25.59 12.00 13.26
C PHE A 369 -24.63 12.77 14.17
N GLY A 370 -25.18 13.43 15.19
CA GLY A 370 -24.41 14.14 16.22
C GLY A 370 -23.88 15.52 15.84
N GLY A 371 -24.26 16.05 14.68
CA GLY A 371 -23.98 17.42 14.22
C GLY A 371 -24.98 17.82 13.13
N SER A 372 -24.89 19.05 12.62
CA SER A 372 -25.65 19.41 11.41
C SER A 372 -25.04 18.71 10.21
N ALA A 373 -25.85 18.23 9.27
CA ALA A 373 -25.34 17.44 8.15
C ALA A 373 -24.36 18.22 7.25
N GLY A 374 -24.74 19.45 6.88
CA GLY A 374 -24.06 20.27 5.86
C GLY A 374 -24.35 19.87 4.41
N ILE A 375 -25.01 18.73 4.20
CA ILE A 375 -25.46 18.20 2.90
C ILE A 375 -26.86 17.57 3.02
N PRO A 376 -27.57 17.34 1.91
CA PRO A 376 -28.75 16.46 1.90
C PRO A 376 -28.38 15.06 2.39
N SER A 377 -29.07 14.59 3.43
CA SER A 377 -28.81 13.30 4.08
C SER A 377 -29.99 12.89 4.97
N ARG A 378 -29.97 11.63 5.43
CA ARG A 378 -30.84 11.16 6.51
C ARG A 378 -30.19 11.48 7.85
N SER A 379 -30.70 12.48 8.56
CA SER A 379 -30.22 12.83 9.90
C SER A 379 -30.87 11.93 10.95
N VAL A 380 -30.27 10.77 11.21
CA VAL A 380 -30.78 9.73 12.12
C VAL A 380 -29.63 9.02 12.84
N ASP A 381 -29.83 8.57 14.07
CA ASP A 381 -28.82 7.77 14.79
C ASP A 381 -28.58 6.43 14.06
N PRO A 382 -27.35 6.17 13.55
CA PRO A 382 -27.03 4.91 12.90
C PRO A 382 -26.97 3.71 13.86
N LYS A 383 -27.18 3.91 15.17
CA LYS A 383 -27.13 2.86 16.21
C LYS A 383 -25.85 2.04 16.17
N LEU A 384 -24.72 2.72 16.00
CA LEU A 384 -23.42 2.08 16.01
C LEU A 384 -23.03 1.60 17.41
N VAL A 385 -22.58 0.36 17.51
CA VAL A 385 -22.06 -0.25 18.75
C VAL A 385 -20.60 -0.61 18.58
N LYS A 386 -19.80 -0.45 19.64
CA LYS A 386 -18.38 -0.76 19.60
C LYS A 386 -18.17 -2.27 19.82
N ASP A 387 -17.46 -2.93 18.92
CA ASP A 387 -17.08 -4.33 19.08
C ASP A 387 -15.86 -4.50 20.02
N ALA A 388 -15.44 -5.75 20.25
CA ALA A 388 -14.30 -6.07 21.09
C ALA A 388 -12.95 -5.59 20.53
N ALA A 389 -12.87 -5.36 19.22
CA ALA A 389 -11.69 -4.83 18.54
C ALA A 389 -11.66 -3.29 18.56
N GLY A 390 -12.70 -2.66 19.08
CA GLY A 390 -12.81 -1.21 19.22
C GLY A 390 -13.36 -0.50 17.97
N LEU A 391 -13.93 -1.23 17.02
CA LEU A 391 -14.56 -0.69 15.82
C LEU A 391 -16.05 -0.47 16.07
N TYR A 392 -16.60 0.62 15.55
CA TYR A 392 -18.05 0.84 15.54
C TYR A 392 -18.71 0.06 14.40
N ARG A 393 -19.65 -0.81 14.77
CA ARG A 393 -20.39 -1.73 13.91
C ARG A 393 -21.88 -1.43 13.93
N LEU A 394 -22.61 -1.87 12.91
CA LEU A 394 -24.05 -1.80 12.90
C LEU A 394 -24.65 -2.71 13.98
N ALA A 395 -25.66 -2.22 14.68
CA ALA A 395 -26.45 -3.02 15.60
C ALA A 395 -27.80 -3.40 14.99
N SER A 396 -28.41 -4.47 15.50
CA SER A 396 -29.76 -4.87 15.13
C SER A 396 -30.75 -3.69 15.23
N GLY A 397 -31.51 -3.46 14.15
CA GLY A 397 -32.46 -2.36 14.04
C GLY A 397 -31.82 -1.00 13.75
N SER A 398 -30.55 -0.96 13.31
CA SER A 398 -29.93 0.23 12.74
C SER A 398 -30.69 0.67 11.48
N PRO A 399 -30.92 1.99 11.29
CA PRO A 399 -31.52 2.53 10.06
C PRO A 399 -30.56 2.50 8.86
N ALA A 400 -29.33 2.02 9.04
CA ALA A 400 -28.35 1.83 7.97
C ALA A 400 -28.50 0.48 7.26
N ILE A 401 -29.15 -0.50 7.88
CA ILE A 401 -29.31 -1.85 7.35
C ILE A 401 -30.23 -1.85 6.12
N ASP A 402 -29.78 -2.48 5.04
CA ASP A 402 -30.42 -2.60 3.72
C ASP A 402 -30.90 -1.25 3.17
N ALA A 403 -30.24 -0.15 3.58
CA ALA A 403 -30.73 1.22 3.36
C ALA A 403 -29.88 2.02 2.37
N GLY A 404 -28.90 1.40 1.72
CA GLY A 404 -28.12 1.97 0.65
C GLY A 404 -28.99 2.31 -0.56
N VAL A 405 -28.76 3.49 -1.14
CA VAL A 405 -29.50 4.01 -2.29
C VAL A 405 -28.68 3.91 -3.57
N GLY A 406 -27.38 4.15 -3.47
CA GLY A 406 -26.48 4.09 -4.61
C GLY A 406 -26.22 2.65 -5.07
N SER A 407 -25.82 2.53 -6.33
CA SER A 407 -25.44 1.25 -6.93
C SER A 407 -23.97 1.32 -7.34
N TYR A 408 -23.09 0.84 -6.44
CA TYR A 408 -21.64 0.82 -6.66
C TYR A 408 -21.08 -0.60 -6.57
N PRO A 409 -21.07 -1.37 -7.69
CA PRO A 409 -20.65 -2.78 -7.68
C PRO A 409 -19.20 -2.99 -7.23
N PHE A 410 -18.35 -1.96 -7.31
CA PHE A 410 -16.99 -2.01 -6.79
C PHE A 410 -16.90 -2.00 -5.26
N ALA A 411 -18.02 -1.82 -4.54
CA ALA A 411 -18.14 -1.97 -3.10
C ALA A 411 -18.86 -3.28 -2.71
N ALA A 412 -18.88 -4.28 -3.59
CA ALA A 412 -19.58 -5.56 -3.36
C ALA A 412 -19.03 -6.41 -2.20
N LYS A 413 -17.87 -6.04 -1.65
CA LYS A 413 -17.40 -6.56 -0.38
C LYS A 413 -17.31 -5.41 0.61
N ASP A 414 -17.78 -5.64 1.82
CA ASP A 414 -17.65 -4.67 2.91
C ASP A 414 -16.22 -4.67 3.48
N PHE A 415 -15.98 -3.87 4.52
CA PHE A 415 -14.65 -3.81 5.11
C PHE A 415 -14.26 -5.04 5.94
N ASP A 416 -15.18 -5.95 6.26
CA ASP A 416 -14.91 -7.28 6.82
C ASP A 416 -14.70 -8.36 5.76
N LEU A 417 -14.68 -7.98 4.47
CA LEU A 417 -14.59 -8.88 3.31
C LEU A 417 -15.84 -9.74 3.08
N GLN A 418 -16.94 -9.41 3.73
CA GLN A 418 -18.23 -10.05 3.55
C GLN A 418 -18.85 -9.58 2.24
N SER A 419 -19.45 -10.51 1.49
CA SER A 419 -20.19 -10.16 0.29
C SER A 419 -21.47 -9.44 0.67
N ARG A 420 -21.69 -8.26 0.07
CA ARG A 420 -22.95 -7.54 0.18
C ARG A 420 -23.96 -8.13 -0.82
N SER A 421 -25.21 -8.26 -0.42
CA SER A 421 -26.26 -8.83 -1.28
C SER A 421 -27.57 -8.06 -1.12
N GLY A 422 -28.32 -7.87 -2.21
CA GLY A 422 -29.51 -7.03 -2.17
C GLY A 422 -29.16 -5.55 -2.08
N ALA A 423 -29.88 -4.82 -1.23
CA ALA A 423 -29.55 -3.44 -0.93
C ALA A 423 -28.40 -3.42 0.07
N PHE A 424 -27.31 -2.71 -0.23
CA PHE A 424 -26.16 -2.66 0.66
C PHE A 424 -26.48 -1.83 1.90
N ASP A 425 -25.83 -2.16 3.02
CA ASP A 425 -25.89 -1.30 4.20
C ASP A 425 -25.16 0.03 3.96
N VAL A 426 -25.65 1.09 4.59
CA VAL A 426 -24.96 2.39 4.60
C VAL A 426 -23.77 2.33 5.55
N GLY A 427 -22.61 2.81 5.10
CA GLY A 427 -21.35 2.73 5.85
C GLY A 427 -20.49 1.52 5.46
N ALA A 428 -19.35 1.39 6.13
CA ALA A 428 -18.30 0.42 5.77
C ALA A 428 -18.64 -1.04 6.06
N ASP A 429 -19.53 -1.25 7.04
CA ASP A 429 -19.95 -2.53 7.60
C ASP A 429 -21.19 -3.04 6.84
N GLU A 430 -21.25 -4.33 6.53
CA GLU A 430 -22.50 -5.02 6.25
C GLU A 430 -22.95 -5.76 7.52
N PHE A 431 -24.21 -5.61 7.92
CA PHE A 431 -24.77 -6.22 9.11
C PHE A 431 -25.01 -7.72 8.89
N LEU A 432 -23.93 -8.49 8.98
CA LEU A 432 -23.94 -9.94 8.91
C LEU A 432 -23.20 -10.55 10.11
N ALA A 433 -23.59 -11.77 10.47
CA ALA A 433 -22.86 -12.53 11.49
C ALA A 433 -21.44 -12.86 10.99
N GLY A 434 -20.48 -12.90 11.92
CA GLY A 434 -19.10 -13.28 11.62
C GLY A 434 -18.23 -12.13 11.10
N ALA A 435 -18.35 -10.94 11.70
CA ALA A 435 -17.36 -9.88 11.55
C ALA A 435 -15.96 -10.44 11.87
N THR A 436 -15.01 -10.31 10.93
CA THR A 436 -13.70 -10.97 11.03
C THR A 436 -12.53 -10.02 11.08
N ARG A 437 -12.65 -8.79 10.55
CA ARG A 437 -11.51 -7.88 10.49
C ARG A 437 -11.40 -7.04 11.75
N VAL A 438 -10.18 -7.03 12.26
CA VAL A 438 -9.75 -6.22 13.41
C VAL A 438 -8.62 -5.31 12.94
N PRO A 439 -8.38 -4.17 13.62
CA PRO A 439 -7.21 -3.35 13.33
C PRO A 439 -5.93 -4.19 13.43
N LEU A 440 -5.03 -4.04 12.45
CA LEU A 440 -3.77 -4.78 12.46
C LEU A 440 -2.94 -4.44 13.70
N THR A 441 -2.26 -5.45 14.20
CA THR A 441 -1.33 -5.37 15.32
C THR A 441 0.05 -5.80 14.86
N LYS A 442 1.05 -5.66 15.75
CA LYS A 442 2.42 -6.12 15.46
C LYS A 442 2.52 -7.64 15.26
N ALA A 443 1.52 -8.41 15.68
CA ALA A 443 1.48 -9.86 15.42
C ALA A 443 1.13 -10.18 13.95
N ASP A 444 0.43 -9.26 13.27
CA ASP A 444 -0.05 -9.46 11.91
C ASP A 444 0.95 -8.99 10.85
N VAL A 445 1.97 -8.22 11.27
CA VAL A 445 2.92 -7.56 10.36
C VAL A 445 4.38 -7.72 10.80
N GLY A 446 5.31 -7.37 9.90
CA GLY A 446 6.73 -7.38 10.18
C GLY A 446 7.35 -8.79 10.18
N PRO A 447 8.64 -8.91 10.56
CA PRO A 447 9.42 -10.11 10.27
C PRO A 447 8.93 -11.41 10.89
N ALA A 448 8.14 -11.33 11.96
CA ALA A 448 7.59 -12.46 12.68
C ALA A 448 6.16 -12.83 12.25
N ALA A 449 5.50 -12.03 11.40
CA ALA A 449 4.14 -12.30 10.96
C ALA A 449 4.02 -13.66 10.23
N PRO A 450 2.86 -14.34 10.31
CA PRO A 450 2.62 -15.62 9.65
C PRO A 450 3.02 -15.65 8.17
#